data_AF-A0A2I0SZY4-F1
#
_entry.id   AF-A0A2I0SZY4-F1
#
_cell.length_a   1.000
_cell.length_b   1.000
_cell.length_c   1.000
_cell.angle_alpha   90.00
_cell.angle_beta   90.00
_cell.angle_gamma   90.00
#
_symmetry.space_group_name_H-M   'P 1'
#
loop_
_entity.id
_entity.type
_entity.pdbx_description
1 polymer ?
#
loop_
_entity_poly.entity_id
_entity_poly.type
_entity_poly.pdbx_seq_one_letter_code
_entity_poly.pdbx_strand_id
1 'polypeptide(L)'
;MCNLKEIPNLTALVRLEELELSGNRLGRVRPGSFQGLGSLRKLWLMHARVAAVERNAFDDLKALEELNLAHNELASLPHDLFAPLHRLERVHLHHNPWRCDCDVLCAAPAPP
;
A
#
# COMPACT_ATOMS: atom_id res chain seq x y z
N MET A 1 20.19 11.92 0.54
CA MET A 1 19.94 10.46 0.37
C MET A 1 18.95 10.04 1.43
N CYS A 2 17.67 9.87 1.07
CA CYS A 2 16.66 9.36 2.00
C CYS A 2 16.82 7.83 2.14
N ASN A 3 16.84 7.33 3.38
CA ASN A 3 16.99 5.92 3.73
C ASN A 3 16.02 5.58 4.89
N LEU A 4 14.77 6.05 4.79
CA LEU A 4 13.78 5.83 5.83
C LEU A 4 13.54 4.33 6.01
N LYS A 5 13.62 3.86 7.25
CA LYS A 5 13.31 2.47 7.63
C LYS A 5 11.86 2.28 8.05
N GLU A 6 11.18 3.38 8.34
CA GLU A 6 9.81 3.43 8.79
C GLU A 6 9.17 4.72 8.28
N ILE A 7 7.84 4.71 8.21
CA ILE A 7 7.07 5.88 7.81
C ILE A 7 7.01 6.81 9.03
N PRO A 8 7.46 8.08 8.91
CA PRO A 8 7.44 9.02 10.03
C PRO A 8 6.00 9.33 10.43
N ASN A 9 5.82 9.98 11.58
CA ASN A 9 4.49 10.42 11.98
C ASN A 9 3.98 11.54 11.05
N LEU A 10 2.97 11.22 10.24
CA LEU A 10 2.32 12.13 9.30
C LEU A 10 0.92 12.59 9.74
N THR A 11 0.47 12.24 10.95
CA THR A 11 -0.92 12.47 11.40
C THR A 11 -1.33 13.95 11.40
N ALA A 12 -0.38 14.88 11.48
CA ALA A 12 -0.64 16.32 11.41
C ALA A 12 -0.98 16.81 9.99
N LEU A 13 -0.65 16.04 8.95
CA LEU A 13 -0.82 16.41 7.55
C LEU A 13 -2.20 15.99 7.02
N VAL A 14 -3.26 16.40 7.72
CA VAL A 14 -4.66 15.96 7.44
C VAL A 14 -5.20 16.35 6.05
N ARG A 15 -4.53 17.31 5.38
CA ARG A 15 -4.86 17.77 4.01
C ARG A 15 -3.90 17.24 2.95
N LEU A 16 -3.01 16.32 3.30
CA LEU A 16 -2.07 15.74 2.33
C LEU A 16 -2.84 14.92 1.30
N GLU A 17 -2.66 15.24 0.01
CA GLU A 17 -3.29 14.53 -1.10
C GLU A 17 -2.34 13.58 -1.82
N GLU A 18 -1.04 13.89 -1.84
CA GLU A 18 -0.02 13.09 -2.53
C GLU A 18 1.17 12.83 -1.59
N LEU A 19 1.60 11.57 -1.51
CA LEU A 19 2.72 11.15 -0.67
C LEU A 19 3.69 10.27 -1.47
N GLU A 20 4.91 10.78 -1.61
CA GLU A 20 6.03 10.10 -2.27
C GLU A 20 7.02 9.58 -1.23
N LEU A 21 7.15 8.26 -1.15
CA LEU A 21 8.05 7.53 -0.25
C LEU A 21 8.93 6.52 -0.99
N SER A 22 8.99 6.59 -2.32
CA SER A 22 9.79 5.73 -3.17
C SER A 22 11.29 5.88 -2.91
N GLY A 23 12.04 4.80 -3.14
CA GLY A 23 13.49 4.74 -2.95
C GLY A 23 13.95 4.67 -1.49
N ASN A 24 13.04 4.49 -0.53
CA ASN A 24 13.36 4.26 0.88
C ASN A 24 13.63 2.78 1.19
N ARG A 25 13.71 2.40 2.48
CA ARG A 25 13.99 1.03 2.93
C ARG A 25 12.97 0.61 4.00
N LEU A 26 11.70 0.81 3.70
CA LEU A 26 10.60 0.67 4.67
C LEU A 26 10.44 -0.77 5.17
N GLY A 27 10.74 -1.77 4.34
CA GLY A 27 10.70 -3.18 4.72
C GLY A 27 9.29 -3.74 4.87
N ARG A 28 8.43 -3.09 5.66
CA ARG A 28 7.03 -3.48 5.88
C ARG A 28 6.13 -2.26 6.01
N VAL A 29 4.89 -2.39 5.57
CA VAL A 29 3.83 -1.40 5.81
C VAL A 29 2.89 -1.96 6.88
N ARG A 30 2.75 -1.23 8.00
CA ARG A 30 2.00 -1.67 9.19
C ARG A 30 0.69 -0.90 9.36
N PRO A 31 -0.30 -1.43 10.10
CA PRO A 31 -1.45 -0.66 10.56
C PRO A 31 -1.00 0.64 11.22
N GLY A 32 -1.70 1.73 10.94
CA GLY A 32 -1.39 3.05 11.48
C GLY A 32 -0.22 3.79 10.82
N SER A 33 0.50 3.18 9.86
CA SER A 33 1.59 3.85 9.13
C SER A 33 1.12 5.11 8.39
N PHE A 34 -0.15 5.14 7.99
CA PHE A 34 -0.80 6.27 7.31
C PHE A 34 -2.01 6.80 8.08
N GLN A 35 -1.99 6.65 9.40
CA GLN A 35 -3.12 7.03 10.24
C GLN A 35 -3.51 8.51 10.05
N GLY A 36 -4.81 8.76 9.89
CA GLY A 36 -5.35 10.11 9.75
C GLY A 36 -5.15 10.77 8.38
N LEU A 37 -4.50 10.10 7.42
CA LEU A 37 -4.33 10.60 6.05
C LEU A 37 -5.57 10.33 5.18
N GLY A 38 -6.76 10.68 5.69
CA GLY A 38 -8.04 10.42 5.02
C GLY A 38 -8.25 11.19 3.72
N SER A 39 -7.51 12.28 3.50
CA SER A 39 -7.54 13.09 2.27
C SER A 39 -6.54 12.60 1.21
N LEU A 40 -5.73 11.58 1.52
CA LEU A 40 -4.68 11.13 0.61
C LEU A 40 -5.28 10.43 -0.60
N ARG A 41 -4.87 10.88 -1.79
CA ARG A 41 -5.34 10.40 -3.10
C ARG A 41 -4.30 9.57 -3.81
N LYS A 42 -3.00 9.91 -3.68
CA LYS A 42 -1.91 9.18 -4.32
C LYS A 42 -0.82 8.80 -3.34
N LEU A 43 -0.43 7.53 -3.37
CA LEU A 43 0.62 6.98 -2.53
C LEU A 43 1.64 6.20 -3.37
N TRP A 44 2.88 6.66 -3.39
CA TRP A 44 3.98 6.01 -4.10
C TRP A 44 5.01 5.43 -3.12
N LEU A 45 5.23 4.12 -3.23
CA LEU A 45 6.13 3.32 -2.40
C LEU A 45 7.05 2.46 -3.28
N MET A 46 7.44 2.96 -4.45
CA MET A 46 8.24 2.22 -5.43
C MET A 46 9.68 2.04 -4.93
N HIS A 47 10.32 0.91 -5.20
CA HIS A 47 11.71 0.68 -4.77
C HIS A 47 11.95 0.86 -3.27
N ALA A 48 10.94 0.64 -2.43
CA ALA A 48 11.01 0.85 -0.98
C ALA A 48 11.39 -0.42 -0.18
N ARG A 49 11.72 -1.52 -0.89
CA ARG A 49 12.01 -2.86 -0.33
C ARG A 49 10.90 -3.38 0.57
N VAL A 50 9.65 -3.10 0.20
CA VAL A 50 8.51 -3.60 0.96
C VAL A 50 8.38 -5.10 0.72
N ALA A 51 8.62 -5.90 1.75
CA ALA A 51 8.50 -7.35 1.72
C ALA A 51 7.12 -7.84 2.20
N ALA A 52 6.41 -7.02 2.98
CA ALA A 52 5.06 -7.34 3.44
C ALA A 52 4.21 -6.08 3.66
N VAL A 53 2.93 -6.17 3.30
CA VAL A 53 1.88 -5.25 3.72
C VAL A 53 1.01 -6.01 4.72
N GLU A 54 0.92 -5.51 5.95
CA GLU A 54 0.10 -6.13 6.99
C GLU A 54 -1.39 -5.84 6.76
N ARG A 55 -2.26 -6.67 7.35
CA ARG A 55 -3.72 -6.47 7.29
C ARG A 55 -4.05 -5.07 7.80
N ASN A 56 -5.01 -4.42 7.17
CA ASN A 56 -5.53 -3.12 7.57
C ASN A 56 -4.53 -1.95 7.47
N ALA A 57 -3.40 -2.14 6.77
CA ALA A 57 -2.37 -1.12 6.62
C ALA A 57 -2.84 0.15 5.90
N PHE A 58 -3.88 0.04 5.06
CA PHE A 58 -4.40 1.14 4.23
C PHE A 58 -5.80 1.59 4.65
N ASP A 59 -6.38 1.07 5.72
CA ASP A 59 -7.80 1.26 6.04
C ASP A 59 -8.22 2.73 6.19
N ASP A 60 -7.33 3.59 6.67
CA ASP A 60 -7.61 5.01 6.87
C ASP A 60 -7.58 5.84 5.57
N LEU A 61 -7.05 5.28 4.47
CA LEU A 61 -6.85 5.97 3.19
C LEU A 61 -8.14 6.01 2.36
N LYS A 62 -9.22 6.55 2.94
CA LYS A 62 -10.58 6.51 2.34
C LYS A 62 -10.71 7.24 1.01
N ALA A 63 -9.84 8.22 0.74
CA ALA A 63 -9.83 8.99 -0.50
C ALA A 63 -8.81 8.48 -1.54
N LEU A 64 -8.13 7.35 -1.29
CA LEU A 64 -7.04 6.89 -2.14
C LEU A 64 -7.56 6.46 -3.52
N GLU A 65 -6.97 7.04 -4.56
CA GLU A 65 -7.28 6.79 -5.98
C GLU A 65 -6.17 5.98 -6.65
N GLU A 66 -4.92 6.21 -6.24
CA GLU A 66 -3.74 5.57 -6.81
C GLU A 66 -2.80 5.05 -5.72
N LEU A 67 -2.47 3.75 -5.81
CA LEU A 67 -1.49 3.09 -4.97
C LEU A 67 -0.40 2.46 -5.85
N ASN A 68 0.85 2.84 -5.61
CA ASN A 68 1.99 2.25 -6.29
C ASN A 68 2.92 1.51 -5.33
N LEU A 69 2.91 0.19 -5.43
CA LEU A 69 3.78 -0.75 -4.72
C LEU A 69 4.71 -1.49 -5.68
N ALA A 70 4.92 -0.98 -6.90
CA ALA A 70 5.74 -1.62 -7.89
C ALA A 70 7.22 -1.65 -7.49
N HIS A 71 7.98 -2.60 -8.04
CA HIS A 71 9.41 -2.76 -7.75
C HIS A 71 9.72 -2.91 -6.25
N ASN A 72 8.97 -3.78 -5.58
CA ASN A 72 9.19 -4.16 -4.19
C ASN A 72 9.48 -5.67 -4.09
N GLU A 73 9.44 -6.20 -2.87
CA GLU A 73 9.78 -7.59 -2.56
C GLU A 73 8.53 -8.36 -2.11
N LEU A 74 7.35 -7.94 -2.56
CA LEU A 74 6.07 -8.54 -2.15
C LEU A 74 5.88 -9.90 -2.81
N ALA A 75 5.68 -10.92 -1.99
CA ALA A 75 5.34 -12.27 -2.46
C ALA A 75 3.82 -12.53 -2.47
N SER A 76 3.06 -11.83 -1.62
CA SER A 76 1.60 -11.94 -1.49
C SER A 76 1.04 -10.65 -0.87
N LEU A 77 -0.28 -10.50 -0.90
CA LEU A 77 -1.01 -9.44 -0.21
C LEU A 77 -2.11 -10.07 0.66
N PRO A 78 -2.46 -9.47 1.81
CA PRO A 78 -3.58 -9.93 2.61
C PRO A 78 -4.90 -9.89 1.83
N HIS A 79 -5.77 -10.86 2.13
CA HIS A 79 -7.17 -10.83 1.70
C HIS A 79 -7.85 -9.52 2.16
N ASP A 80 -8.73 -8.98 1.31
CA ASP A 80 -9.46 -7.72 1.53
C ASP A 80 -8.60 -6.46 1.76
N LEU A 81 -7.30 -6.48 1.47
CA LEU A 81 -6.42 -5.32 1.67
C LEU A 81 -6.95 -4.04 0.99
N PHE A 82 -7.63 -4.19 -0.14
CA PHE A 82 -8.20 -3.07 -0.91
C PHE A 82 -9.69 -2.84 -0.66
N ALA A 83 -10.39 -3.72 0.07
CA ALA A 83 -11.84 -3.61 0.27
C ALA A 83 -12.28 -2.27 0.93
N PRO A 84 -11.53 -1.68 1.87
CA PRO A 84 -11.88 -0.39 2.47
C PRO A 84 -11.60 0.82 1.57
N LEU A 85 -10.92 0.64 0.44
CA LEU A 85 -10.43 1.71 -0.45
C LEU A 85 -11.43 1.95 -1.57
N HIS A 86 -12.61 2.49 -1.22
CA HIS A 86 -13.74 2.63 -2.15
C HIS A 86 -13.52 3.55 -3.35
N ARG A 87 -12.48 4.39 -3.32
CA ARG A 87 -12.11 5.30 -4.42
C ARG A 87 -10.91 4.81 -5.24
N LEU A 88 -10.38 3.63 -4.93
CA LEU A 88 -9.17 3.14 -5.56
C LEU A 88 -9.46 2.74 -7.00
N GLU A 89 -8.79 3.43 -7.93
CA GLU A 89 -8.96 3.20 -9.37
C GLU A 89 -7.72 2.53 -9.97
N ARG A 90 -6.54 2.84 -9.42
CA ARG A 90 -5.26 2.41 -10.00
C ARG A 90 -4.36 1.80 -8.94
N VAL A 91 -3.94 0.55 -9.20
CA VAL A 91 -2.99 -0.17 -8.36
C VAL A 91 -1.84 -0.68 -9.21
N HIS A 92 -0.62 -0.27 -8.87
CA HIS A 92 0.59 -0.72 -9.54
C HIS A 92 1.31 -1.75 -8.65
N LEU A 93 1.27 -3.02 -9.08
CA LEU A 93 1.85 -4.17 -8.38
C LEU A 93 2.99 -4.86 -9.16
N HIS A 94 3.34 -4.35 -10.33
CA HIS A 94 4.33 -4.97 -11.22
C HIS A 94 5.75 -4.99 -10.61
N HIS A 95 6.62 -5.85 -11.14
CA HIS A 95 7.99 -6.05 -10.62
C HIS A 95 8.04 -6.39 -9.12
N ASN A 96 7.20 -7.34 -8.70
CA ASN A 96 7.25 -7.98 -7.39
C ASN A 96 7.31 -9.51 -7.59
N PRO A 97 7.98 -10.26 -6.71
CA PRO A 97 8.13 -11.71 -6.79
C PRO A 97 6.85 -12.45 -6.35
N TRP A 98 5.72 -12.19 -7.01
CA TRP A 98 4.42 -12.77 -6.65
C TRP A 98 4.44 -14.30 -6.67
N ARG A 99 4.03 -14.91 -5.56
CA ARG A 99 3.83 -16.35 -5.47
C ARG A 99 2.45 -16.68 -6.05
N CYS A 100 2.39 -17.33 -7.21
CA CYS A 100 1.13 -17.74 -7.81
C CYS A 100 0.65 -19.07 -7.21
N ASP A 101 0.07 -19.01 -6.02
CA ASP A 101 -0.59 -20.13 -5.36
C ASP A 101 -2.06 -19.78 -5.03
N CYS A 102 -2.75 -20.70 -4.34
CA CYS A 102 -4.15 -20.52 -3.98
C CYS A 102 -4.37 -19.41 -2.93
N ASP A 103 -3.32 -18.89 -2.29
CA ASP A 103 -3.42 -17.75 -1.35
C ASP A 103 -3.52 -16.40 -2.09
N VAL A 104 -3.12 -16.36 -3.37
CA VAL A 104 -3.10 -15.13 -4.19
C VAL A 104 -4.34 -14.95 -5.07
N LEU A 105 -5.15 -16.00 -5.30
CA LEU A 105 -6.22 -15.99 -6.32
C LEU A 105 -7.68 -15.85 -5.80
N CYS A 106 -7.93 -15.60 -4.51
CA CYS A 106 -9.31 -15.33 -4.04
C CYS A 106 -9.76 -13.87 -4.28
N ALA A 107 -9.03 -13.09 -5.09
CA ALA A 107 -9.39 -11.72 -5.48
C ALA A 107 -10.47 -11.65 -6.58
N ALA A 108 -11.02 -12.78 -7.05
CA ALA A 108 -12.15 -12.81 -7.97
C ALA A 108 -13.42 -13.25 -7.22
N PRO A 109 -14.53 -12.49 -7.28
CA PRO A 109 -15.81 -12.99 -6.79
C PRO A 109 -16.16 -14.26 -7.57
N ALA A 110 -16.55 -15.31 -6.85
CA ALA A 110 -17.06 -16.53 -7.47
C ALA A 110 -18.20 -16.17 -8.44
N PRO A 111 -18.17 -16.63 -9.71
CA PRO A 111 -19.35 -16.55 -10.57
C PRO A 111 -20.47 -17.43 -10.00
N PRO A 112 -21.75 -17.09 -10.25
CA PRO A 112 -22.90 -17.83 -9.73
C PRO A 112 -22.94 -19.30 -10.19
#